data_AF-E6ZCK8-F1
#
_entry.id   AF-E6ZCK8-F1
#
_cell.length_a   1.000
_cell.length_b   1.000
_cell.length_c   1.000
_cell.angle_alpha   90.00
_cell.angle_beta   90.00
_cell.angle_gamma   90.00
#
_symmetry.space_group_name_H-M   'P 1'
#
loop_
_entity.id
_entity.type
_entity.pdbx_description
1 polymer ?
#
loop_
_entity_poly.entity_id
_entity_poly.type
_entity_poly.pdbx_seq_one_letter_code
_entity_poly.pdbx_strand_id
1 'polypeptide(L)'
;MLLTSCPVLLLALIITPFCFGEQNEAAADDLLARAKALLTRINIEYGQWNYKLSIASWNYASNLTDANLAVQLNVSAQTADYIRSMYKEVIAFPWQNISDYDIQRQFKKLSTPGSAALSPEKYTEYDEVVSRMQSTYSTAKVCNYT
;
A
#
# COMPACT_ATOMS: atom_id res chain seq x y z
N MET A 1 -44.96 -19.99 25.48
CA MET A 1 -44.93 -19.60 24.06
C MET A 1 -43.64 -20.16 23.47
N LEU A 2 -43.64 -21.48 23.25
CA LEU A 2 -43.51 -22.17 21.94
C LEU A 2 -42.05 -22.13 21.43
N LEU A 3 -41.16 -23.01 21.93
CA LEU A 3 -40.86 -24.39 21.46
C LEU A 3 -40.64 -24.43 19.94
N THR A 4 -39.47 -24.86 19.46
CA THR A 4 -39.16 -26.27 19.14
C THR A 4 -37.62 -26.40 19.04
N SER A 5 -36.88 -27.22 19.82
CA SER A 5 -36.89 -28.68 19.93
C SER A 5 -36.87 -29.35 18.56
N CYS A 6 -35.68 -29.60 18.01
CA CYS A 6 -35.47 -30.38 16.79
C CYS A 6 -35.71 -31.88 17.12
N PRO A 7 -36.82 -32.51 16.68
CA PRO A 7 -37.04 -33.91 16.93
C PRO A 7 -36.36 -34.72 15.83
N VAL A 8 -35.47 -35.61 16.25
CA VAL A 8 -34.97 -36.71 15.43
C VAL A 8 -36.17 -37.61 15.09
N LEU A 9 -36.59 -37.64 13.84
CA LEU A 9 -37.49 -38.67 13.34
C LEU A 9 -37.11 -39.03 11.89
N LEU A 10 -36.90 -40.32 11.72
CA LEU A 10 -36.45 -41.04 10.53
C LEU A 10 -37.37 -40.85 9.31
N LEU A 11 -36.74 -41.04 8.14
CA LEU A 11 -37.31 -41.37 6.82
C LEU A 11 -37.91 -40.23 5.99
N ALA A 12 -37.04 -39.53 5.25
CA ALA A 12 -37.16 -39.35 3.79
C ALA A 12 -35.93 -38.60 3.26
N LEU A 13 -35.34 -39.14 2.18
CA LEU A 13 -34.27 -38.51 1.39
C LEU A 13 -34.71 -37.15 0.85
N ILE A 14 -34.40 -36.06 1.56
CA ILE A 14 -34.29 -34.73 0.97
C ILE A 14 -33.00 -34.12 1.49
N ILE A 15 -31.97 -34.14 0.63
CA ILE A 15 -30.77 -33.33 0.80
C ILE A 15 -31.25 -31.88 0.67
N THR A 16 -31.41 -31.16 1.78
CA THR A 16 -31.63 -29.71 1.77
C THR A 16 -30.26 -29.01 1.90
N PRO A 17 -29.76 -28.35 0.85
CA PRO A 17 -28.58 -27.50 0.96
C PRO A 17 -29.04 -26.13 1.44
N PHE A 18 -29.31 -25.95 2.75
CA PHE A 18 -29.86 -24.68 3.25
C PHE A 18 -29.10 -24.03 4.41
N CYS A 19 -27.92 -24.55 4.80
CA CYS A 19 -27.04 -23.86 5.76
C CYS A 19 -25.67 -23.44 5.19
N PHE A 20 -25.37 -23.75 3.92
CA PHE A 20 -24.07 -23.44 3.31
C PHE A 20 -23.97 -22.02 2.72
N GLY A 21 -25.10 -21.37 2.41
CA GLY A 21 -25.12 -20.04 1.78
C GLY A 21 -24.84 -18.88 2.74
N GLU A 22 -25.46 -18.89 3.91
CA GLU A 22 -25.44 -17.76 4.86
C GLU A 22 -24.08 -17.60 5.57
N GLN A 23 -23.38 -18.70 5.82
CA GLN A 23 -22.01 -18.66 6.40
C GLN A 23 -20.99 -18.07 5.44
N ASN A 24 -21.18 -18.27 4.14
CA ASN A 24 -20.24 -17.79 3.12
C ASN A 24 -20.42 -16.29 2.86
N GLU A 25 -21.65 -15.79 2.97
CA GLU A 25 -21.98 -14.37 2.86
C GLU A 25 -21.45 -13.55 4.05
N ALA A 26 -21.67 -14.02 5.28
CA ALA A 26 -21.15 -13.34 6.48
C ALA A 26 -19.61 -13.28 6.51
N ALA A 27 -18.93 -14.34 6.06
CA ALA A 27 -17.46 -14.36 5.96
C ALA A 27 -16.93 -13.39 4.89
N ALA A 28 -17.64 -13.24 3.77
CA ALA A 28 -17.29 -12.30 2.71
C ALA A 28 -17.46 -10.83 3.18
N ASP A 29 -18.54 -10.54 3.91
CA ASP A 29 -18.80 -9.22 4.48
C ASP A 29 -17.76 -8.82 5.53
N ASP A 30 -17.39 -9.74 6.43
CA ASP A 30 -16.30 -9.51 7.40
C ASP A 30 -14.96 -9.20 6.70
N LEU A 31 -14.63 -9.99 5.66
CA LEU A 31 -13.40 -9.78 4.90
C LEU A 31 -13.38 -8.40 4.23
N LEU A 32 -14.50 -7.99 3.62
CA LEU A 32 -14.65 -6.68 2.99
C LEU A 32 -14.53 -5.55 4.02
N ALA A 33 -15.12 -5.71 5.21
CA ALA A 33 -15.02 -4.72 6.29
C ALA A 33 -13.57 -4.55 6.78
N ARG A 34 -12.84 -5.66 6.99
CA ARG A 34 -11.42 -5.62 7.37
C ARG A 34 -10.55 -5.00 6.27
N ALA A 35 -10.85 -5.26 5.01
CA ALA A 35 -10.15 -4.68 3.87
C ALA A 35 -10.32 -3.15 3.83
N LYS A 36 -11.56 -2.66 4.01
CA LYS A 36 -11.86 -1.23 4.07
C LYS A 36 -11.17 -0.55 5.26
N ALA A 37 -11.14 -1.19 6.42
CA ALA A 37 -10.44 -0.68 7.59
C ALA A 37 -8.92 -0.56 7.34
N LEU A 38 -8.31 -1.59 6.74
CA LEU A 38 -6.90 -1.58 6.37
C LEU A 38 -6.58 -0.45 5.37
N LEU A 39 -7.36 -0.34 4.29
CA LEU A 39 -7.17 0.72 3.29
C LEU A 39 -7.38 2.11 3.87
N THR A 40 -8.33 2.29 4.79
CA THR A 40 -8.57 3.57 5.46
C THR A 40 -7.34 4.01 6.25
N ARG A 41 -6.75 3.10 7.02
CA ARG A 41 -5.51 3.38 7.76
C ARG A 41 -4.36 3.70 6.82
N ILE A 42 -4.13 2.86 5.80
CA ILE A 42 -3.07 3.07 4.80
C ILE A 42 -3.24 4.43 4.11
N ASN A 43 -4.47 4.83 3.76
CA ASN A 43 -4.73 6.11 3.11
C ASN A 43 -4.31 7.31 3.99
N ILE A 44 -4.59 7.25 5.30
CA ILE A 44 -4.19 8.29 6.24
C ILE A 44 -2.66 8.33 6.39
N GLU A 45 -2.05 7.19 6.70
CA GLU A 45 -0.60 7.08 6.94
C GLU A 45 0.20 7.43 5.68
N TYR A 46 -0.20 6.89 4.52
CA TYR A 46 0.48 7.15 3.26
C TYR A 46 0.30 8.60 2.81
N GLY A 47 -0.84 9.22 3.09
CA GLY A 47 -1.06 10.66 2.86
C GLY A 47 -0.06 11.52 3.65
N GLN A 48 0.18 11.20 4.92
CA GLN A 48 1.15 11.91 5.76
C GLN A 48 2.59 11.75 5.24
N TRP A 49 2.98 10.54 4.84
CA TRP A 49 4.30 10.30 4.25
C TRP A 49 4.49 11.01 2.91
N ASN A 50 3.50 10.94 2.03
CA ASN A 50 3.54 11.65 0.74
C ASN A 50 3.63 13.16 0.92
N TYR A 51 2.94 13.73 1.91
CA TYR A 51 3.09 15.15 2.25
C TYR A 51 4.53 15.49 2.61
N LYS A 52 5.14 14.75 3.56
CA LYS A 52 6.54 14.98 3.97
C LYS A 52 7.50 14.87 2.79
N LEU A 53 7.36 13.80 1.99
CA LEU A 53 8.19 13.54 0.82
C LEU A 53 8.05 14.67 -0.22
N SER A 54 6.83 15.11 -0.49
CA SER A 54 6.55 16.18 -1.46
C SER A 54 7.18 17.50 -1.03
N ILE A 55 7.09 17.86 0.26
CA ILE A 55 7.70 19.08 0.78
C ILE A 55 9.23 19.01 0.71
N ALA A 56 9.82 17.89 1.13
CA ALA A 56 11.27 17.73 1.10
C ALA A 56 11.82 17.77 -0.34
N SER A 57 11.14 17.10 -1.27
CA SER A 57 11.48 17.12 -2.69
C SER A 57 11.33 18.52 -3.30
N TRP A 58 10.23 19.22 -3.00
CA TRP A 58 10.02 20.59 -3.46
C TRP A 58 11.11 21.54 -2.96
N ASN A 59 11.50 21.45 -1.70
CA ASN A 59 12.54 22.30 -1.12
C ASN A 59 13.89 22.12 -1.82
N TYR A 60 14.28 20.88 -2.16
CA TYR A 60 15.50 20.65 -2.93
C TYR A 60 15.36 21.12 -4.38
N ALA A 61 14.27 20.75 -5.07
CA ALA A 61 14.08 21.09 -6.47
C ALA A 61 13.99 22.61 -6.72
N SER A 62 13.41 23.37 -5.78
CA SER A 62 13.32 24.83 -5.85
C SER A 62 14.56 25.55 -5.31
N ASN A 63 15.40 24.86 -4.54
CA ASN A 63 16.63 25.40 -3.97
C ASN A 63 17.69 24.29 -3.79
N LEU A 64 18.50 24.10 -4.84
CA LEU A 64 19.50 23.04 -4.96
C LEU A 64 20.70 23.30 -4.03
N THR A 65 20.58 22.87 -2.78
CA THR A 65 21.64 22.95 -1.74
C THR A 65 21.84 21.60 -1.08
N ASP A 66 23.05 21.36 -0.55
CA ASP A 66 23.39 20.10 0.16
C ASP A 66 22.52 19.88 1.40
N ALA A 67 22.15 20.96 2.11
CA ALA A 67 21.26 20.88 3.26
C ALA A 67 19.86 20.38 2.87
N ASN A 68 19.28 20.91 1.79
CA ASN A 68 17.98 20.44 1.30
C ASN A 68 18.07 19.02 0.74
N LEU A 69 19.19 18.66 0.08
CA LEU A 69 19.43 17.31 -0.41
C LEU A 69 19.44 16.30 0.75
N ALA A 70 20.18 16.59 1.83
CA ALA A 70 20.24 15.73 3.00
C ALA A 70 18.86 15.50 3.63
N VAL A 71 18.03 16.55 3.70
CA VAL A 71 16.64 16.44 4.17
C VAL A 71 15.79 15.57 3.23
N GLN A 72 15.90 15.78 1.91
CA GLN A 72 15.19 14.96 0.93
C GLN A 72 15.55 13.47 1.06
N LEU A 73 16.84 13.13 1.05
CA LEU A 73 17.31 11.75 1.14
C LEU A 73 16.85 11.07 2.44
N ASN A 74 16.92 11.78 3.56
CA ASN A 74 16.45 11.25 4.86
C ASN A 74 14.94 10.96 4.86
N VAL A 75 14.12 11.90 4.39
CA VAL A 75 12.66 11.72 4.33
C VAL A 75 12.27 10.62 3.33
N SER A 76 12.99 10.53 2.21
CA SER A 76 12.83 9.50 1.18
C SER A 76 13.11 8.10 1.75
N ALA A 77 14.21 7.92 2.48
CA ALA A 77 14.55 6.66 3.15
C ALA A 77 13.47 6.24 4.17
N GLN A 78 13.01 7.17 5.02
CA GLN A 78 11.93 6.88 5.98
C GLN A 78 10.61 6.51 5.28
N THR A 79 10.32 7.16 4.15
CA THR A 79 9.12 6.85 3.36
C THR A 79 9.23 5.45 2.74
N ALA A 80 10.43 5.06 2.28
CA ALA A 80 10.68 3.71 1.79
C ALA A 80 10.53 2.64 2.88
N ASP A 81 10.95 2.93 4.12
CA ASP A 81 10.72 2.04 5.27
C ASP A 81 9.23 1.81 5.52
N TYR A 82 8.45 2.88 5.51
CA TYR A 82 6.99 2.78 5.62
C TYR A 82 6.39 1.95 4.48
N ILE A 83 6.77 2.22 3.22
CA ILE A 83 6.27 1.47 2.06
C ILE A 83 6.62 -0.01 2.18
N ARG A 84 7.81 -0.36 2.69
CA ARG A 84 8.20 -1.76 2.94
C ARG A 84 7.32 -2.44 3.97
N SER A 85 6.99 -1.76 5.07
CA SER A 85 6.07 -2.29 6.09
C SER A 85 4.67 -2.48 5.54
N MET A 86 4.12 -1.43 4.93
CA MET A 86 2.79 -1.43 4.32
C MET A 86 2.66 -2.53 3.25
N TYR A 87 3.68 -2.70 2.42
CA TYR A 87 3.72 -3.75 1.40
C TYR A 87 3.57 -5.15 2.01
N LYS A 88 4.29 -5.46 3.10
CA LYS A 88 4.20 -6.76 3.80
C LYS A 88 2.79 -7.03 4.31
N GLU A 89 2.13 -6.01 4.86
CA GLU A 89 0.75 -6.11 5.34
C GLU A 89 -0.23 -6.35 4.18
N VAL A 90 -0.04 -5.61 3.07
CA VAL A 90 -0.89 -5.70 1.87
C VAL A 90 -0.81 -7.07 1.20
N ILE A 91 0.40 -7.64 1.05
CA ILE A 91 0.54 -8.96 0.40
C ILE A 91 0.10 -10.12 1.30
N ALA A 92 0.11 -9.94 2.62
CA ALA A 92 -0.36 -10.94 3.57
C ALA A 92 -1.90 -10.96 3.68
N PHE A 93 -2.56 -9.86 3.29
CA PHE A 93 -4.01 -9.75 3.34
C PHE A 93 -4.67 -10.53 2.18
N PRO A 94 -5.73 -11.32 2.41
CA PRO A 94 -6.35 -12.15 1.38
C PRO A 94 -7.31 -11.36 0.47
N TRP A 95 -6.82 -10.28 -0.14
CA TRP A 95 -7.62 -9.34 -0.94
C TRP A 95 -8.11 -9.92 -2.28
N GLN A 96 -7.49 -10.99 -2.78
CA GLN A 96 -7.91 -11.66 -4.01
C GLN A 96 -9.28 -12.35 -3.87
N ASN A 97 -9.73 -12.61 -2.63
CA ASN A 97 -11.01 -13.24 -2.34
C ASN A 97 -12.18 -12.24 -2.24
N ILE A 98 -11.91 -10.94 -2.43
CA ILE A 98 -12.91 -9.87 -2.31
C ILE A 98 -13.54 -9.61 -3.68
N SER A 99 -14.86 -9.66 -3.79
CA SER A 99 -15.57 -9.41 -5.06
C SER A 99 -15.59 -7.92 -5.47
N ASP A 100 -15.44 -6.99 -4.53
CA ASP A 100 -15.42 -5.55 -4.78
C ASP A 100 -14.19 -5.13 -5.61
N TYR A 101 -14.44 -4.71 -6.84
CA TYR A 101 -13.41 -4.38 -7.82
C TYR A 101 -12.58 -3.15 -7.42
N ASP A 102 -13.19 -2.14 -6.80
CA ASP A 102 -12.48 -0.91 -6.40
C ASP A 102 -11.52 -1.20 -5.25
N ILE A 103 -11.92 -2.09 -4.34
CA ILE A 103 -11.05 -2.58 -3.26
C ILE A 103 -9.90 -3.40 -3.86
N GLN A 104 -10.17 -4.37 -4.74
CA GLN A 104 -9.13 -5.15 -5.40
C GLN A 104 -8.12 -4.26 -6.14
N ARG A 105 -8.58 -3.25 -6.86
CA ARG A 105 -7.72 -2.32 -7.61
C ARG A 105 -6.75 -1.59 -6.67
N GLN A 106 -7.22 -1.15 -5.51
CA GLN A 106 -6.39 -0.47 -4.51
C GLN A 106 -5.32 -1.41 -3.94
N PHE A 107 -5.70 -2.63 -3.52
CA PHE A 107 -4.75 -3.63 -3.04
C PHE A 107 -3.72 -4.01 -4.09
N LYS A 108 -4.14 -4.20 -5.34
CA LYS A 108 -3.22 -4.51 -6.46
C LYS A 108 -2.20 -3.39 -6.66
N LYS A 109 -2.61 -2.13 -6.58
CA LYS A 109 -1.71 -0.97 -6.68
C LYS A 109 -0.69 -0.94 -5.53
N LEU A 110 -1.15 -1.21 -4.31
CA LEU A 110 -0.30 -1.21 -3.11
C LEU A 110 0.61 -2.44 -3.02
N SER A 111 0.29 -3.53 -3.74
CA SER A 111 1.09 -4.76 -3.83
C SER A 111 2.34 -4.59 -4.71
N THR A 112 2.71 -3.36 -5.10
CA THR A 112 3.92 -3.05 -5.87
C THR A 112 4.72 -1.96 -5.13
N PRO A 113 5.80 -2.30 -4.42
CA PRO A 113 6.53 -1.36 -3.57
C PRO A 113 7.47 -0.42 -4.35
N GLY A 114 7.70 -0.64 -5.65
CA GLY A 114 8.60 0.17 -6.46
C GLY A 114 10.06 0.05 -6.00
N SER A 115 10.79 1.17 -5.97
CA SER A 115 12.20 1.19 -5.52
C SER A 115 12.37 0.77 -4.06
N ALA A 116 11.33 0.88 -3.23
CA ALA A 116 11.37 0.39 -1.85
C ALA A 116 11.52 -1.15 -1.75
N ALA A 117 11.44 -1.89 -2.87
CA ALA A 117 11.82 -3.31 -2.92
C ALA A 117 13.32 -3.55 -2.66
N LEU A 118 14.17 -2.54 -2.87
CA LEU A 118 15.61 -2.63 -2.67
C LEU A 118 15.98 -2.79 -1.18
N SER A 119 17.20 -3.29 -0.91
CA SER A 119 17.77 -3.21 0.44
C SER A 119 17.94 -1.73 0.85
N PRO A 120 17.99 -1.41 2.16
CA PRO A 120 18.17 -0.03 2.60
C PRO A 120 19.38 0.64 1.93
N GLU A 121 20.49 -0.07 1.82
CA GLU A 121 21.75 0.44 1.24
C GLU A 121 21.59 0.73 -0.26
N LYS A 122 20.98 -0.20 -1.01
CA LYS A 122 20.73 -0.02 -2.44
C LYS A 122 19.69 1.07 -2.72
N TYR A 123 18.71 1.25 -1.83
CA TYR A 123 17.75 2.33 -1.94
C TYR A 123 18.41 3.69 -1.76
N THR A 124 19.25 3.84 -0.72
CA THR A 124 20.01 5.07 -0.49
C THR A 124 20.92 5.38 -1.68
N GLU A 125 21.67 4.40 -2.17
CA GLU A 125 22.51 4.58 -3.37
C GLU A 125 21.68 5.02 -4.58
N TYR A 126 20.54 4.34 -4.83
CA TYR A 126 19.63 4.69 -5.91
C TYR A 126 19.15 6.15 -5.83
N ASP A 127 18.69 6.58 -4.66
CA ASP A 127 18.13 7.92 -4.46
C ASP A 127 19.20 9.02 -4.58
N GLU A 128 20.41 8.75 -4.10
CA GLU A 128 21.56 9.62 -4.28
C GLU A 128 21.97 9.75 -5.76
N VAL A 129 22.01 8.62 -6.49
CA VAL A 129 22.36 8.62 -7.92
C VAL A 129 21.34 9.44 -8.71
N VAL A 130 20.04 9.21 -8.48
CA VAL A 130 18.97 9.97 -9.13
C VAL A 130 19.09 11.46 -8.82
N SER A 131 19.31 11.82 -7.55
CA SER A 131 19.45 13.22 -7.14
C SER A 131 20.68 13.88 -7.78
N ARG A 132 21.82 13.19 -7.88
CA ARG A 132 23.02 13.68 -8.57
C ARG A 132 22.78 13.90 -10.06
N MET A 133 22.08 12.97 -10.72
CA MET A 133 21.72 13.11 -12.14
C MET A 133 20.84 14.32 -12.37
N GLN A 134 19.82 14.52 -11.52
CA GLN A 134 18.92 15.68 -11.58
C GLN A 134 19.69 16.99 -11.39
N SER A 135 20.52 17.09 -10.37
CA SER A 135 21.33 18.29 -10.09
C SER A 135 22.29 18.60 -11.23
N THR A 136 22.99 17.59 -11.76
CA THR A 136 23.91 17.73 -12.89
C THR A 136 23.19 18.27 -14.12
N TYR A 137 22.03 17.70 -14.45
CA TYR A 137 21.23 18.15 -15.59
C TYR A 137 20.71 19.58 -15.41
N SER A 138 20.18 19.92 -14.22
CA SER A 138 19.60 21.23 -13.93
C SER A 138 20.63 22.36 -13.82
N THR A 139 21.90 22.04 -13.60
CA THR A 139 22.98 23.04 -13.41
C THR A 139 24.00 23.03 -14.54
N ALA A 140 23.82 22.17 -15.54
CA ALA A 140 24.72 22.06 -16.68
C ALA A 140 24.88 23.39 -17.41
N LYS A 141 26.13 23.71 -17.76
CA LYS A 141 26.50 24.88 -18.57
C LYS A 141 27.26 24.41 -19.79
N VAL A 142 26.90 24.92 -20.95
CA VAL A 142 27.65 24.72 -22.19
C VAL A 142 28.44 25.98 -22.47
N CYS A 143 29.76 25.86 -22.51
CA CYS A 143 30.62 26.98 -22.87
C CYS A 143 30.55 27.23 -24.38
N ASN A 144 30.69 28.49 -24.79
CA ASN A 144 30.87 28.83 -26.18
C ASN A 144 32.21 28.25 -26.69
N TYR A 145 32.24 27.81 -27.94
CA TYR A 145 33.45 27.31 -28.58
C TYR A 145 34.38 28.43 -29.08
N THR A 146 33.85 29.66 -29.19
CA THR A 146 34.59 30.87 -29.62
C THR A 146 35.13 31.67 -28.47
#